data_AF-A0A8H3UML3-F1
#
_entry.id   AF-A0A8H3UML3-F1
#
_cell.length_a   1.000
_cell.length_b   1.000
_cell.length_c   1.000
_cell.angle_alpha   90.00
_cell.angle_beta   90.00
_cell.angle_gamma   90.00
#
_symmetry.space_group_name_H-M   'P 1'
#
loop_
_entity.id
_entity.type
_entity.pdbx_description
1 polymer ?
#
loop_
_entity_poly.entity_id
_entity_poly.type
_entity_poly.pdbx_seq_one_letter_code
_entity_poly.pdbx_strand_id
1 'polypeptide(L)'
;MQSQDAYQYVDAFKTRQNPPWLYNLYVHWRELFHEPYKGITNDGIVKQDLYKLQDEEVPIEKIVTATKDFLTMISVPDREKVTYHVDSPEWRSWSNPEFLLSDKGLRLDELHFHTRDAILRILSATLSPEGYQKAISAMRINHFLGELVNSSKIMNEFSYNFVLFGKPSTTRPWGFSFYGHHLCLNIFFYQRQIIIAPWFTGAEPNEIDAGPHAGTTIMRKEEAFGLQLMQSLGPELHQRAQIYKLMHDPAMPPGRWNKDDQRHLCGAYRCNRTVPYEGITLPEMNDGQKELVLLILNEYLLYLPEPSRKLRLQHILSFESETYFSWIGGFGDDDAFYYRIQNPVIISWKRLIRFVPKSSSSSKFLVGEPVDQNLDVGLALYQGKSVKANVFSGPVLVSPSLIPNPSALHIRGLKNKDVMQDCGIDELIFGIPKLISFLSQSTTLPAGTVIVTGTPAGVGLNRDPKGTLKAGDEFTVEILPYIGSLISKFVDEE
;
A
#
# COMPACT_ATOMS: atom_id res chain seq x y z
N MET A 1 15.19 11.72 -0.03
CA MET A 1 14.72 10.63 0.85
C MET A 1 15.86 9.69 1.24
N GLN A 2 16.49 8.94 0.32
CA GLN A 2 17.45 7.88 0.67
C GLN A 2 18.61 8.27 1.62
N SER A 3 19.07 9.53 1.59
CA SER A 3 20.14 10.02 2.47
C SER A 3 19.66 10.76 3.73
N GLN A 4 18.38 11.10 3.82
CA GLN A 4 17.81 11.97 4.87
C GLN A 4 17.16 11.12 5.96
N ASP A 5 17.18 11.63 7.20
CA ASP A 5 16.25 11.17 8.24
C ASP A 5 14.89 11.89 8.15
N ALA A 6 13.92 11.47 8.97
CA ALA A 6 12.57 12.02 8.98
C ALA A 6 12.53 13.53 9.26
N TYR A 7 13.41 14.05 10.12
CA TYR A 7 13.47 15.48 10.46
C TYR A 7 14.12 16.31 9.36
N GLN A 8 15.24 15.84 8.81
CA GLN A 8 15.92 16.48 7.68
C GLN A 8 15.02 16.55 6.45
N TYR A 9 14.23 15.51 6.23
CA TYR A 9 13.25 15.50 5.15
C TYR A 9 12.16 16.54 5.39
N VAL A 10 11.58 16.59 6.59
CA VAL A 10 10.53 17.56 6.92
C VAL A 10 11.03 18.99 6.96
N ASP A 11 12.25 19.24 7.43
CA ASP A 11 12.88 20.55 7.36
C ASP A 11 13.02 20.99 5.90
N ALA A 12 13.62 20.17 5.05
CA ALA A 12 13.73 20.47 3.62
C ALA A 12 12.35 20.70 2.97
N PHE A 13 11.34 19.94 3.37
CA PHE A 13 9.97 20.08 2.90
C PHE A 13 9.34 21.42 3.33
N LYS A 14 9.41 21.77 4.62
CA LYS A 14 8.75 22.95 5.19
C LYS A 14 9.50 24.26 4.88
N THR A 15 10.83 24.24 4.94
CA THR A 15 11.65 25.46 4.77
C THR A 15 12.00 25.72 3.32
N ARG A 16 12.32 24.67 2.55
CA ARG A 16 12.71 24.79 1.13
C ARG A 16 11.55 24.57 0.16
N GLN A 17 10.35 24.29 0.69
CA GLN A 17 9.12 24.06 -0.09
C GLN A 17 9.32 23.03 -1.20
N ASN A 18 10.10 21.98 -0.92
CA ASN A 18 10.49 20.99 -1.91
C ASN A 18 9.97 19.60 -1.52
N PRO A 19 9.11 18.96 -2.33
CA PRO A 19 8.60 19.43 -3.62
C PRO A 19 7.47 20.48 -3.53
N PRO A 20 7.43 21.50 -4.42
CA PRO A 20 6.46 22.61 -4.32
C PRO A 20 4.99 22.21 -4.36
N TRP A 21 4.64 21.21 -5.19
CA TRP A 21 3.24 20.76 -5.27
C TRP A 21 2.76 20.13 -3.96
N LEU A 22 3.64 19.40 -3.27
CA LEU A 22 3.31 18.70 -2.04
C LEU A 22 3.25 19.69 -0.88
N TYR A 23 4.09 20.73 -0.91
CA TYR A 23 4.01 21.85 0.02
C TYR A 23 2.67 22.59 -0.12
N ASN A 24 2.24 22.89 -1.34
CA ASN A 24 0.93 23.52 -1.58
C ASN A 24 -0.23 22.65 -1.07
N LEU A 25 -0.15 21.32 -1.26
CA LEU A 25 -1.11 20.39 -0.70
C LEU A 25 -1.13 20.43 0.84
N TYR A 26 0.05 20.49 1.46
CA TYR A 26 0.17 20.66 2.91
C TYR A 26 -0.43 21.98 3.41
N VAL A 27 -0.20 23.09 2.72
CA VAL A 27 -0.81 24.39 3.07
C VAL A 27 -2.35 24.27 3.02
N HIS A 28 -2.89 23.66 1.98
CA HIS A 28 -4.32 23.40 1.89
C HIS A 28 -4.84 22.50 3.03
N TRP A 29 -4.10 21.45 3.41
CA TRP A 29 -4.45 20.63 4.57
C TRP A 29 -4.46 21.41 5.89
N ARG A 30 -3.56 22.39 6.05
CA ARG A 30 -3.55 23.28 7.21
C ARG A 30 -4.77 24.18 7.24
N GLU A 31 -5.22 24.71 6.11
CA GLU A 31 -6.49 25.47 6.04
C GLU A 31 -7.67 24.62 6.51
N LEU A 32 -7.79 23.38 6.00
CA LEU A 32 -8.84 22.44 6.42
C LEU A 32 -8.77 22.07 7.91
N PHE A 33 -7.57 22.02 8.48
CA PHE A 33 -7.38 21.77 9.91
C PHE A 33 -8.01 22.87 10.78
N HIS A 34 -7.93 24.12 10.32
CA HIS A 34 -8.46 25.27 11.04
C HIS A 34 -9.99 25.40 10.96
N GLU A 35 -10.65 24.70 10.04
CA GLU A 35 -12.10 24.64 10.01
C GLU A 35 -12.66 23.98 11.28
N PRO A 36 -13.76 24.50 11.86
CA PRO A 36 -14.46 23.83 12.96
C PRO A 36 -14.83 22.39 12.59
N TYR A 37 -14.60 21.46 13.51
CA TYR A 37 -14.91 20.05 13.27
C TYR A 37 -16.43 19.84 13.19
N LYS A 38 -16.87 19.14 12.14
CA LYS A 38 -18.26 18.72 11.92
C LYS A 38 -18.38 17.20 11.72
N GLY A 39 -17.30 16.55 11.31
CA GLY A 39 -17.30 15.15 10.91
C GLY A 39 -17.63 14.96 9.42
N ILE A 40 -17.64 13.69 9.00
CA ILE A 40 -17.97 13.30 7.63
C ILE A 40 -19.49 13.23 7.50
N THR A 41 -20.03 13.77 6.40
CA THR A 41 -21.46 13.75 6.08
C THR A 41 -21.68 13.17 4.69
N ASN A 42 -22.85 12.64 4.37
CA ASN A 42 -23.17 12.21 3.00
C ASN A 42 -23.67 13.36 2.12
N ASP A 43 -24.29 14.38 2.71
CA ASP A 43 -25.01 15.46 2.02
C ASP A 43 -24.69 16.87 2.57
N GLY A 44 -23.74 16.99 3.50
CA GLY A 44 -23.41 18.24 4.17
C GLY A 44 -24.20 18.48 5.46
N ILE A 45 -25.16 17.62 5.81
CA ILE A 45 -25.99 17.75 7.01
C ILE A 45 -25.48 16.77 8.08
N VAL A 46 -25.25 17.28 9.30
CA VAL A 46 -24.79 16.44 10.42
C VAL A 46 -25.97 15.67 11.02
N LYS A 47 -25.89 14.34 10.98
CA LYS A 47 -26.84 13.44 11.65
C LYS A 47 -26.44 13.25 13.11
N GLN A 48 -27.31 13.65 14.02
CA GLN A 48 -27.09 13.57 15.46
C GLN A 48 -27.47 12.20 16.02
N ASP A 49 -27.04 11.93 17.25
CA ASP A 49 -27.44 10.74 18.05
C ASP A 49 -27.16 9.39 17.38
N LEU A 50 -26.18 9.36 16.48
CA LEU A 50 -25.73 8.15 15.82
C LEU A 50 -25.04 7.18 16.76
N TYR A 51 -24.41 7.64 17.84
CA TYR A 51 -23.72 6.77 18.79
C TYR A 51 -24.33 6.93 20.18
N LYS A 52 -24.51 5.81 20.88
CA LYS A 52 -24.99 5.78 22.26
C LYS A 52 -23.87 5.37 23.20
N LEU A 53 -23.90 5.93 24.40
CA LEU A 53 -23.06 5.45 25.49
C LEU A 53 -23.51 4.06 25.91
N GLN A 54 -22.57 3.12 25.99
CA GLN A 54 -22.85 1.73 26.34
C GLN A 54 -21.60 1.08 26.94
N ASP A 55 -21.79 0.00 27.71
CA ASP A 55 -20.66 -0.83 28.15
C ASP A 55 -20.31 -1.79 27.00
N GLU A 56 -19.07 -1.72 26.51
CA GLU A 56 -18.55 -2.62 25.47
C GLU A 56 -17.52 -3.61 26.04
N GLU A 57 -17.51 -3.75 27.37
CA GLU A 57 -16.73 -4.71 28.13
C GLU A 57 -15.21 -4.62 27.96
N VAL A 58 -14.71 -3.49 27.47
CA VAL A 58 -13.28 -3.24 27.30
C VAL A 58 -12.55 -3.39 28.65
N PRO A 59 -11.38 -4.05 28.70
CA PRO A 59 -10.60 -4.23 29.92
C PRO A 59 -9.88 -2.94 30.33
N ILE A 60 -10.64 -1.88 30.62
CA ILE A 60 -10.14 -0.52 30.80
C ILE A 60 -9.10 -0.40 31.93
N GLU A 61 -9.24 -1.18 33.00
CA GLU A 61 -8.28 -1.20 34.11
C GLU A 61 -6.89 -1.62 33.65
N LYS A 62 -6.80 -2.64 32.78
CA LYS A 62 -5.53 -3.14 32.23
C LYS A 62 -4.88 -2.10 31.32
N ILE A 63 -5.69 -1.46 30.46
CA ILE A 63 -5.24 -0.42 29.53
C ILE A 63 -4.73 0.80 30.29
N VAL A 64 -5.47 1.25 31.31
CA VAL A 64 -5.07 2.38 32.17
C VAL A 64 -3.78 2.07 32.93
N THR A 65 -3.64 0.84 33.45
CA THR A 65 -2.43 0.42 34.15
C THR A 65 -1.23 0.43 33.22
N ALA A 66 -1.33 -0.23 32.06
CA ALA A 66 -0.25 -0.25 31.05
C ALA A 66 0.17 1.17 30.61
N THR A 67 -0.81 2.07 30.46
CA THR A 67 -0.53 3.47 30.07
C THR A 67 0.15 4.26 31.18
N LYS A 68 -0.27 4.06 32.44
CA LYS A 68 0.38 4.69 33.60
C LYS A 68 1.82 4.19 33.77
N ASP A 69 2.04 2.88 33.60
CA ASP A 69 3.38 2.28 33.67
C ASP A 69 4.30 2.89 32.60
N PHE A 70 3.84 3.01 31.35
CA PHE A 70 4.56 3.73 30.31
C PHE A 70 4.91 5.18 30.72
N LEU A 71 3.96 5.92 31.28
CA LEU A 71 4.20 7.31 31.71
C LEU A 71 5.30 7.39 32.79
N THR A 72 5.43 6.39 33.66
CA THR A 72 6.52 6.35 34.65
C THR A 72 7.92 6.15 34.03
N MET A 73 7.99 5.56 32.83
CA MET A 73 9.25 5.24 32.15
C MET A 73 9.84 6.40 31.35
N ILE A 74 9.04 7.43 31.08
CA ILE A 74 9.45 8.58 30.27
C ILE A 74 9.74 9.83 31.11
N SER A 75 10.60 10.70 30.58
CA SER A 75 11.01 11.95 31.22
C SER A 75 9.86 12.97 31.30
N VAL A 76 10.00 14.00 32.13
CA VAL A 76 9.00 15.08 32.21
C VAL A 76 8.80 15.79 30.85
N PRO A 77 9.86 16.18 30.11
CA PRO A 77 9.71 16.73 28.76
C PRO A 77 8.97 15.79 27.80
N ASP A 78 9.25 14.48 27.84
CA ASP A 78 8.55 13.51 26.99
C ASP A 78 7.07 13.37 27.35
N ARG A 79 6.72 13.49 28.64
CA ARG A 79 5.32 13.50 29.10
C ARG A 79 4.56 14.71 28.55
N GLU A 80 5.22 15.87 28.48
CA GLU A 80 4.64 17.07 27.88
C GLU A 80 4.49 16.91 26.36
N LYS A 81 5.50 16.34 25.67
CA LYS A 81 5.43 16.08 24.22
C LYS A 81 4.35 15.06 23.85
N VAL A 82 4.13 14.05 24.70
CA VAL A 82 3.18 12.96 24.43
C VAL A 82 1.74 13.28 24.81
N THR A 83 1.48 14.29 25.64
CA THR A 83 0.14 14.48 26.23
C THR A 83 -0.53 15.76 25.74
N TYR A 84 -1.75 15.61 25.23
CA TYR A 84 -2.65 16.69 24.85
C TYR A 84 -3.92 16.68 25.71
N HIS A 85 -4.65 17.79 25.73
CA HIS A 85 -6.01 17.81 26.29
C HIS A 85 -6.95 16.95 25.43
N VAL A 86 -8.01 16.38 26.03
CA VAL A 86 -8.92 15.49 25.28
C VAL A 86 -9.65 16.20 24.13
N ASP A 87 -9.90 17.50 24.27
CA ASP A 87 -10.55 18.34 23.24
C ASP A 87 -9.58 18.96 22.22
N SER A 88 -8.31 18.56 22.25
CA SER A 88 -7.31 19.21 21.38
C SER A 88 -7.54 18.83 19.90
N PRO A 89 -7.47 19.79 18.96
CA PRO A 89 -7.76 19.53 17.54
C PRO A 89 -6.76 18.56 16.89
N GLU A 90 -5.63 18.28 17.53
CA GLU A 90 -4.58 17.37 17.07
C GLU A 90 -5.09 15.96 16.81
N TRP A 91 -6.24 15.52 17.35
CA TRP A 91 -6.91 14.30 16.87
C TRP A 91 -7.03 14.25 15.35
N ARG A 92 -7.22 15.41 14.70
CA ARG A 92 -7.41 15.57 13.24
C ARG A 92 -6.12 15.69 12.45
N SER A 93 -4.96 15.76 13.10
CA SER A 93 -3.65 15.88 12.42
C SER A 93 -2.99 14.53 12.13
N TRP A 94 -3.78 13.44 12.15
CA TRP A 94 -3.34 12.13 11.70
C TRP A 94 -3.02 12.16 10.20
N SER A 95 -2.01 11.40 9.81
CA SER A 95 -1.47 11.35 8.46
C SER A 95 -0.79 10.01 8.27
N ASN A 96 -1.02 9.38 7.13
CA ASN A 96 -0.36 8.15 6.74
C ASN A 96 0.82 8.36 5.78
N PRO A 97 1.18 9.56 5.29
CA PRO A 97 2.54 9.75 4.81
C PRO A 97 3.56 9.70 5.95
N GLU A 98 4.75 9.14 5.72
CA GLU A 98 5.84 9.06 6.70
C GLU A 98 6.47 10.44 7.04
N PHE A 99 5.99 11.50 6.40
CA PHE A 99 6.40 12.86 6.71
C PHE A 99 5.92 13.23 8.12
N LEU A 100 6.83 13.68 9.00
CA LEU A 100 6.51 14.32 10.30
C LEU A 100 5.84 15.70 10.09
N LEU A 101 4.73 15.75 9.35
CA LEU A 101 3.96 16.97 9.09
C LEU A 101 3.39 17.52 10.39
N SER A 102 2.93 16.62 11.25
CA SER A 102 2.55 16.86 12.64
C SER A 102 3.56 16.13 13.55
N ASP A 103 4.56 16.84 14.04
CA ASP A 103 5.48 16.36 15.08
C ASP A 103 4.77 16.43 16.44
N LYS A 104 3.90 15.45 16.69
CA LYS A 104 3.20 15.28 17.97
C LYS A 104 3.49 13.88 18.51
N GLY A 105 3.65 13.77 19.82
CA GLY A 105 3.92 12.48 20.43
C GLY A 105 5.38 12.07 20.39
N LEU A 106 5.61 10.79 20.70
CA LEU A 106 6.92 10.16 20.69
C LEU A 106 7.02 9.17 19.55
N ARG A 107 8.12 9.22 18.81
CA ARG A 107 8.40 8.31 17.71
C ARG A 107 9.14 7.07 18.21
N LEU A 108 8.65 5.88 17.89
CA LEU A 108 9.09 4.62 18.52
C LEU A 108 10.54 4.23 18.21
N ASP A 109 11.08 4.61 17.05
CA ASP A 109 12.47 4.33 16.64
C ASP A 109 13.51 5.25 17.33
N GLU A 110 13.05 6.29 18.03
CA GLU A 110 13.88 7.17 18.86
C GLU A 110 13.90 6.73 20.34
N LEU A 111 12.98 5.85 20.72
CA LEU A 111 12.82 5.42 22.11
C LEU A 111 13.74 4.27 22.46
N HIS A 112 14.14 4.22 23.73
CA HIS A 112 14.75 3.02 24.29
C HIS A 112 13.78 1.82 24.20
N PHE A 113 14.30 0.62 23.93
CA PHE A 113 13.47 -0.55 23.62
C PHE A 113 12.44 -0.87 24.71
N HIS A 114 12.78 -0.73 26.00
CA HIS A 114 11.83 -0.92 27.10
C HIS A 114 10.60 0.03 27.03
N THR A 115 10.81 1.29 26.67
CA THR A 115 9.76 2.30 26.54
C THR A 115 8.90 2.03 25.31
N ARG A 116 9.55 1.67 24.19
CA ARG A 116 8.86 1.24 22.97
C ARG A 116 7.96 0.02 23.23
N ASP A 117 8.49 -1.00 23.91
CA ASP A 117 7.74 -2.20 24.26
C ASP A 117 6.56 -1.88 25.20
N ALA A 118 6.69 -0.85 26.05
CA ALA A 118 5.57 -0.38 26.86
C ALA A 118 4.42 0.17 26.01
N ILE A 119 4.72 0.93 24.95
CA ILE A 119 3.71 1.41 24.00
C ILE A 119 3.05 0.23 23.26
N LEU A 120 3.84 -0.75 22.80
CA LEU A 120 3.29 -1.95 22.15
C LEU A 120 2.42 -2.77 23.12
N ARG A 121 2.75 -2.81 24.41
CA ARG A 121 1.88 -3.40 25.45
C ARG A 121 0.56 -2.65 25.60
N ILE A 122 0.53 -1.32 25.47
CA ILE A 122 -0.72 -0.54 25.45
C ILE A 122 -1.59 -0.97 24.27
N LEU A 123 -1.01 -1.08 23.07
CA LEU A 123 -1.72 -1.56 21.88
C LEU A 123 -2.26 -2.98 22.07
N SER A 124 -1.41 -3.89 22.56
CA SER A 124 -1.80 -5.28 22.82
C SER A 124 -2.90 -5.42 23.87
N ALA A 125 -2.91 -4.56 24.89
CA ALA A 125 -3.96 -4.54 25.90
C ALA A 125 -5.27 -3.91 25.39
N THR A 126 -5.21 -3.10 24.33
CA THR A 126 -6.32 -2.32 23.79
C THR A 126 -7.06 -3.04 22.66
N LEU A 127 -6.30 -3.61 21.72
CA LEU A 127 -6.83 -4.21 20.49
C LEU A 127 -7.24 -5.66 20.73
N SER A 128 -8.08 -6.21 19.86
CA SER A 128 -8.26 -7.67 19.83
C SER A 128 -6.93 -8.37 19.48
N PRO A 129 -6.76 -9.67 19.80
CA PRO A 129 -5.59 -10.42 19.39
C PRO A 129 -5.32 -10.35 17.88
N GLU A 130 -6.36 -10.49 17.04
CA GLU A 130 -6.24 -10.43 15.58
C GLU A 130 -5.92 -9.00 15.10
N GLY A 131 -6.54 -7.99 15.72
CA GLY A 131 -6.31 -6.58 15.44
C GLY A 131 -4.90 -6.14 15.80
N TYR A 132 -4.36 -6.62 16.93
CA TYR A 132 -2.98 -6.39 17.32
C TYR A 132 -2.02 -7.03 16.34
N GLN A 133 -2.25 -8.30 15.93
CA GLN A 133 -1.43 -8.93 14.91
C GLN A 133 -1.49 -8.19 13.58
N LYS A 134 -2.67 -7.72 13.15
CA LYS A 134 -2.83 -6.88 11.95
C LYS A 134 -2.02 -5.58 12.05
N ALA A 135 -1.98 -4.95 13.23
CA ALA A 135 -1.15 -3.76 13.46
C ALA A 135 0.34 -4.08 13.33
N ILE A 136 0.82 -5.15 13.96
CA ILE A 136 2.23 -5.59 13.85
C ILE A 136 2.59 -5.97 12.42
N SER A 137 1.71 -6.66 11.68
CA SER A 137 1.93 -6.96 10.26
C SER A 137 2.07 -5.68 9.43
N ALA A 138 1.25 -4.65 9.68
CA ALA A 138 1.39 -3.36 8.99
C ALA A 138 2.74 -2.68 9.27
N MET A 139 3.22 -2.76 10.51
CA MET A 139 4.54 -2.26 10.91
C MET A 139 5.68 -2.98 10.19
N ARG A 140 5.60 -4.31 10.09
CA ARG A 140 6.58 -5.12 9.35
C ARG A 140 6.55 -4.86 7.85
N ILE A 141 5.36 -4.69 7.27
CA ILE A 141 5.21 -4.33 5.85
C ILE A 141 5.83 -2.96 5.59
N ASN A 142 5.67 -1.99 6.51
CA ASN A 142 6.35 -0.70 6.40
C ASN A 142 7.88 -0.84 6.41
N HIS A 143 8.40 -1.67 7.32
CA HIS A 143 9.84 -1.97 7.36
C HIS A 143 10.34 -2.54 6.04
N PHE A 144 9.64 -3.56 5.54
CA PHE A 144 10.00 -4.25 4.31
C PHE A 144 9.98 -3.29 3.11
N LEU A 145 8.94 -2.46 2.99
CA LEU A 145 8.90 -1.43 1.95
C LEU A 145 10.09 -0.47 2.08
N GLY A 146 10.44 -0.06 3.31
CA GLY A 146 11.59 0.78 3.59
C GLY A 146 12.91 0.18 3.12
N GLU A 147 13.08 -1.14 3.23
CA GLU A 147 14.23 -1.86 2.66
C GLU A 147 14.19 -1.86 1.13
N LEU A 148 13.03 -2.18 0.53
CA LEU A 148 12.86 -2.23 -0.93
C LEU A 148 13.19 -0.90 -1.62
N VAL A 149 12.82 0.22 -1.01
CA VAL A 149 13.04 1.57 -1.58
C VAL A 149 14.31 2.25 -1.06
N ASN A 150 15.14 1.54 -0.29
CA ASN A 150 16.35 2.07 0.35
C ASN A 150 16.12 3.33 1.20
N SER A 151 15.02 3.35 1.97
CA SER A 151 14.61 4.49 2.80
C SER A 151 14.32 4.09 4.26
N SER A 152 15.05 3.10 4.77
CA SER A 152 14.90 2.54 6.13
C SER A 152 15.09 3.55 7.28
N LYS A 153 15.80 4.66 7.04
CA LYS A 153 15.92 5.78 8.01
C LYS A 153 14.62 6.56 8.20
N ILE A 154 13.71 6.45 7.25
CA ILE A 154 12.42 7.15 7.23
C ILE A 154 11.31 6.14 7.53
N MET A 155 11.36 4.97 6.89
CA MET A 155 10.36 3.90 6.99
C MET A 155 11.00 2.62 7.51
N ASN A 156 10.87 2.36 8.81
CA ASN A 156 11.27 1.13 9.46
C ASN A 156 10.12 0.56 10.30
N GLU A 157 10.36 -0.58 10.95
CA GLU A 157 9.35 -1.29 11.76
C GLU A 157 8.77 -0.39 12.86
N PHE A 158 9.57 0.52 13.40
CA PHE A 158 9.22 1.38 14.53
C PHE A 158 9.04 2.85 14.14
N SER A 159 8.88 3.14 12.86
CA SER A 159 8.57 4.47 12.31
C SER A 159 7.11 4.88 12.56
N TYR A 160 6.73 4.90 13.84
CA TYR A 160 5.38 5.18 14.30
C TYR A 160 5.41 6.15 15.46
N ASN A 161 4.41 7.01 15.55
CA ASN A 161 4.25 8.00 16.60
C ASN A 161 3.13 7.59 17.55
N PHE A 162 3.34 7.81 18.84
CA PHE A 162 2.36 7.60 19.89
C PHE A 162 2.06 8.90 20.62
N VAL A 163 0.78 9.24 20.78
CA VAL A 163 0.33 10.47 21.45
C VAL A 163 -0.92 10.18 22.28
N LEU A 164 -1.00 10.75 23.47
CA LEU A 164 -2.10 10.65 24.42
C LEU A 164 -2.97 11.90 24.40
N PHE A 165 -4.26 11.70 24.66
CA PHE A 165 -5.26 12.76 24.78
C PHE A 165 -6.07 12.56 26.06
N GLY A 166 -5.99 13.53 26.97
CA GLY A 166 -6.54 13.40 28.31
C GLY A 166 -5.68 12.53 29.22
N LYS A 167 -6.19 12.22 30.42
CA LYS A 167 -5.48 11.43 31.44
C LYS A 167 -6.05 10.02 31.50
N PRO A 168 -5.21 8.95 31.50
CA PRO A 168 -5.68 7.58 31.63
C PRO A 168 -6.62 7.39 32.82
N SER A 169 -7.86 6.98 32.54
CA SER A 169 -8.94 6.92 33.51
C SER A 169 -9.90 5.78 33.20
N THR A 170 -10.43 5.13 34.24
CA THR A 170 -11.49 4.13 34.09
C THR A 170 -12.89 4.76 34.03
N THR A 171 -13.01 6.07 34.31
CA THR A 171 -14.30 6.75 34.46
C THR A 171 -14.46 8.02 33.64
N ARG A 172 -13.36 8.54 33.06
CA ARG A 172 -13.35 9.83 32.34
C ARG A 172 -12.92 9.60 30.89
N PRO A 173 -13.32 10.47 29.95
CA PRO A 173 -12.89 10.37 28.56
C PRO A 173 -11.39 10.59 28.43
N TRP A 174 -10.74 9.73 27.65
CA TRP A 174 -9.33 9.84 27.27
C TRP A 174 -9.05 8.91 26.09
N GLY A 175 -7.86 9.01 25.50
CA GLY A 175 -7.49 8.11 24.42
C GLY A 175 -6.08 8.36 23.93
N PHE A 176 -5.76 7.78 22.78
CA PHE A 176 -4.46 7.92 22.15
C PHE A 176 -4.53 7.75 20.63
N SER A 177 -3.56 8.31 19.93
CA SER A 177 -3.31 7.97 18.52
C SER A 177 -2.00 7.21 18.38
N PHE A 178 -2.01 6.20 17.51
CA PHE A 178 -0.83 5.49 17.06
C PHE A 178 -0.77 5.56 15.53
N TYR A 179 0.24 6.21 14.95
CA TYR A 179 0.20 6.52 13.51
C TYR A 179 1.59 6.54 12.82
N GLY A 180 1.60 6.15 11.55
CA GLY A 180 2.75 6.09 10.65
C GLY A 180 2.33 5.64 9.23
N HIS A 181 3.28 5.36 8.34
CA HIS A 181 3.03 5.22 6.90
C HIS A 181 1.89 4.27 6.49
N HIS A 182 1.82 3.10 7.14
CA HIS A 182 0.87 2.03 6.81
C HIS A 182 -0.19 1.76 7.89
N LEU A 183 -0.16 2.50 8.99
CA LEU A 183 -1.12 2.28 10.07
C LEU A 183 -1.39 3.59 10.79
N CYS A 184 -2.66 3.97 10.89
CA CYS A 184 -3.12 5.04 11.77
C CYS A 184 -4.30 4.52 12.58
N LEU A 185 -4.24 4.66 13.90
CA LEU A 185 -5.31 4.31 14.83
C LEU A 185 -5.55 5.53 15.72
N ASN A 186 -6.78 6.05 15.75
CA ASN A 186 -7.22 7.01 16.75
C ASN A 186 -8.20 6.32 17.68
N ILE A 187 -7.81 6.15 18.94
CA ILE A 187 -8.53 5.33 19.91
C ILE A 187 -9.01 6.22 21.04
N PHE A 188 -10.31 6.25 21.25
CA PHE A 188 -10.98 7.00 22.30
C PHE A 188 -11.71 6.03 23.23
N PHE A 189 -11.62 6.31 24.53
CA PHE A 189 -12.31 5.58 25.57
C PHE A 189 -13.24 6.48 26.34
N TYR A 190 -14.40 5.93 26.69
CA TYR A 190 -15.21 6.44 27.78
C TYR A 190 -15.67 5.27 28.63
N GLN A 191 -15.20 5.21 29.87
CA GLN A 191 -15.38 4.05 30.73
C GLN A 191 -14.91 2.77 30.02
N ARG A 192 -15.81 1.78 29.85
CA ARG A 192 -15.55 0.50 29.18
C ARG A 192 -16.00 0.49 27.71
N GLN A 193 -16.28 1.66 27.13
CA GLN A 193 -16.56 1.84 25.71
C GLN A 193 -15.29 2.25 24.96
N ILE A 194 -15.11 1.73 23.75
CA ILE A 194 -14.01 2.08 22.85
C ILE A 194 -14.53 2.57 21.50
N ILE A 195 -13.92 3.62 20.97
CA ILE A 195 -14.13 4.11 19.61
C ILE A 195 -12.77 4.16 18.93
N ILE A 196 -12.62 3.42 17.83
CA ILE A 196 -11.45 3.51 16.97
C ILE A 196 -11.89 4.21 15.69
N ALA A 197 -11.62 5.52 15.58
CA ALA A 197 -11.92 6.31 14.40
C ALA A 197 -11.22 7.70 14.42
N PRO A 198 -10.72 8.19 13.28
CA PRO A 198 -10.52 7.44 12.05
C PRO A 198 -9.37 6.42 12.21
N TRP A 199 -9.40 5.36 11.41
CA TRP A 199 -8.27 4.46 11.27
C TRP A 199 -7.92 4.24 9.80
N PHE A 200 -6.67 3.85 9.57
CA PHE A 200 -6.13 3.54 8.25
C PHE A 200 -5.20 2.35 8.37
N THR A 201 -5.30 1.42 7.41
CA THR A 201 -4.35 0.33 7.20
C THR A 201 -3.98 0.33 5.73
N GLY A 202 -2.70 0.54 5.44
CA GLY A 202 -2.12 0.46 4.11
C GLY A 202 -1.17 -0.72 4.00
N ALA A 203 -0.89 -1.16 2.79
CA ALA A 203 0.17 -2.11 2.52
C ALA A 203 0.62 -1.98 1.07
N GLU A 204 1.92 -1.83 0.88
CA GLU A 204 2.59 -1.80 -0.41
C GLU A 204 4.00 -2.38 -0.19
N PRO A 205 4.30 -3.62 -0.64
CA PRO A 205 3.37 -4.69 -1.03
C PRO A 205 2.49 -5.18 0.13
N ASN A 206 1.53 -6.08 -0.14
CA ASN A 206 0.66 -6.70 0.87
C ASN A 206 1.18 -8.05 1.42
N GLU A 207 2.38 -8.44 1.03
CA GLU A 207 3.10 -9.63 1.46
C GLU A 207 4.60 -9.33 1.61
N ILE A 208 5.22 -9.90 2.63
CA ILE A 208 6.67 -9.94 2.80
C ILE A 208 7.15 -11.30 2.31
N ASP A 209 7.97 -11.33 1.26
CA ASP A 209 8.44 -12.57 0.63
C ASP A 209 9.91 -12.90 0.93
N ALA A 210 10.61 -12.06 1.68
CA ALA A 210 12.01 -12.23 2.05
C ALA A 210 12.33 -11.72 3.46
N GLY A 211 13.51 -12.11 3.96
CA GLY A 211 14.03 -11.63 5.24
C GLY A 211 13.33 -12.25 6.47
N PRO A 212 13.55 -11.69 7.66
CA PRO A 212 13.12 -12.28 8.93
C PRO A 212 11.60 -12.32 9.14
N HIS A 213 10.84 -11.61 8.30
CA HIS A 213 9.38 -11.53 8.38
C HIS A 213 8.67 -12.15 7.16
N ALA A 214 9.40 -12.94 6.35
CA ALA A 214 8.84 -13.67 5.21
C ALA A 214 7.58 -14.47 5.60
N GLY A 215 6.55 -14.41 4.76
CA GLY A 215 5.23 -15.00 4.98
C GLY A 215 4.24 -14.09 5.71
N THR A 216 4.64 -12.88 6.12
CA THR A 216 3.68 -11.89 6.66
C THR A 216 2.79 -11.39 5.53
N THR A 217 1.48 -11.63 5.63
CA THR A 217 0.48 -11.10 4.70
C THR A 217 -0.50 -10.19 5.43
N ILE A 218 -1.07 -9.22 4.71
CA ILE A 218 -2.09 -8.33 5.26
C ILE A 218 -3.17 -8.03 4.23
N MET A 219 -4.38 -7.78 4.73
CA MET A 219 -5.55 -7.41 3.94
C MET A 219 -6.02 -8.47 2.91
N ARG A 220 -5.55 -9.72 2.90
CA ARG A 220 -5.96 -10.70 1.85
C ARG A 220 -7.46 -11.05 1.91
N LYS A 221 -8.06 -11.06 3.09
CA LYS A 221 -9.48 -11.41 3.27
C LYS A 221 -10.42 -10.31 2.77
N GLU A 222 -10.14 -9.05 3.08
CA GLU A 222 -10.90 -7.90 2.58
C GLU A 222 -10.83 -7.78 1.05
N GLU A 223 -9.75 -8.28 0.44
CA GLU A 223 -9.61 -8.38 -1.02
C GLU A 223 -10.54 -9.45 -1.55
N ALA A 224 -10.37 -10.68 -1.06
CA ALA A 224 -11.11 -11.84 -1.51
C ALA A 224 -12.61 -11.67 -1.35
N PHE A 225 -13.08 -11.25 -0.17
CA PHE A 225 -14.51 -11.05 0.09
C PHE A 225 -15.09 -9.91 -0.74
N GLY A 226 -14.36 -8.81 -0.92
CA GLY A 226 -14.79 -7.68 -1.75
C GLY A 226 -14.95 -8.06 -3.22
N LEU A 227 -13.97 -8.79 -3.76
CA LEU A 227 -14.00 -9.29 -5.13
C LEU A 227 -15.12 -10.32 -5.33
N GLN A 228 -15.23 -11.29 -4.42
CA GLN A 228 -16.29 -12.30 -4.43
C GLN A 228 -17.67 -11.64 -4.38
N LEU A 229 -17.85 -10.60 -3.56
CA LEU A 229 -19.10 -9.84 -3.50
C LEU A 229 -19.42 -9.23 -4.87
N MET A 230 -18.48 -8.50 -5.47
CA MET A 230 -18.69 -7.86 -6.77
C MET A 230 -18.99 -8.87 -7.89
N GLN A 231 -18.23 -9.97 -7.96
CA GLN A 231 -18.41 -11.03 -8.96
C GLN A 231 -19.73 -11.79 -8.79
N SER A 232 -20.30 -11.81 -7.58
CA SER A 232 -21.57 -12.49 -7.31
C SER A 232 -22.81 -11.66 -7.67
N LEU A 233 -22.68 -10.37 -8.02
CA LEU A 233 -23.82 -9.51 -8.32
C LEU A 233 -24.45 -9.86 -9.66
N GLY A 234 -25.79 -9.86 -9.71
CA GLY A 234 -26.53 -9.96 -10.97
C GLY A 234 -26.31 -8.72 -11.86
N PRO A 235 -26.58 -8.80 -13.18
CA PRO A 235 -26.19 -7.75 -14.14
C PRO A 235 -26.67 -6.33 -13.79
N GLU A 236 -27.89 -6.21 -13.27
CA GLU A 236 -28.46 -4.91 -12.88
C GLU A 236 -27.75 -4.31 -11.66
N LEU A 237 -27.61 -5.07 -10.57
CA LEU A 237 -26.94 -4.63 -9.35
C LEU A 237 -25.46 -4.35 -9.62
N HIS A 238 -24.83 -5.18 -10.44
CA HIS A 238 -23.45 -5.02 -10.87
C HIS A 238 -23.24 -3.66 -11.56
N GLN A 239 -24.08 -3.32 -12.55
CA GLN A 239 -23.98 -2.06 -13.27
C GLN A 239 -24.16 -0.84 -12.35
N ARG A 240 -25.04 -0.95 -11.35
CA ARG A 240 -25.29 0.13 -10.39
C ARG A 240 -24.19 0.24 -9.33
N ALA A 241 -23.63 -0.89 -8.89
CA ALA A 241 -22.51 -0.93 -7.94
C ALA A 241 -21.23 -0.39 -8.56
N GLN A 242 -20.95 -0.71 -9.83
CA GLN A 242 -19.78 -0.23 -10.58
C GLN A 242 -19.95 1.23 -11.03
N ILE A 243 -19.71 2.16 -10.10
CA ILE A 243 -19.88 3.60 -10.32
C ILE A 243 -18.90 4.15 -11.36
N TYR A 244 -17.72 3.52 -11.51
CA TYR A 244 -16.74 3.85 -12.54
C TYR A 244 -16.05 2.58 -13.04
N LYS A 245 -15.84 2.47 -14.35
CA LYS A 245 -15.25 1.27 -14.96
C LYS A 245 -13.73 1.24 -14.84
N LEU A 246 -13.11 2.41 -14.82
CA LEU A 246 -11.66 2.55 -14.75
C LEU A 246 -11.24 3.08 -13.38
N MET A 247 -10.03 2.70 -12.96
CA MET A 247 -9.42 3.24 -11.74
C MET A 247 -9.16 4.75 -11.83
N HIS A 248 -9.04 5.30 -13.04
CA HIS A 248 -9.06 6.73 -13.32
C HIS A 248 -9.98 6.94 -14.52
N ASP A 249 -11.28 7.05 -14.23
CA ASP A 249 -12.33 7.11 -15.24
C ASP A 249 -12.57 8.57 -15.67
N PRO A 250 -12.62 8.89 -16.98
CA PRO A 250 -12.91 10.25 -17.45
C PRO A 250 -14.24 10.82 -16.96
N ALA A 251 -15.19 9.98 -16.56
CA ALA A 251 -16.46 10.42 -15.98
C ALA A 251 -16.35 10.85 -14.51
N MET A 252 -15.20 10.65 -13.86
CA MET A 252 -14.99 11.10 -12.48
C MET A 252 -15.01 12.62 -12.40
N PRO A 253 -15.79 13.23 -11.48
CA PRO A 253 -15.80 14.67 -11.31
C PRO A 253 -14.47 15.17 -10.73
N PRO A 254 -14.15 16.47 -10.91
CA PRO A 254 -12.99 17.10 -10.29
C PRO A 254 -12.91 16.80 -8.78
N GLY A 255 -11.74 16.38 -8.31
CA GLY A 255 -11.50 16.05 -6.89
C GLY A 255 -11.88 14.63 -6.47
N ARG A 256 -12.51 13.82 -7.33
CA ARG A 256 -12.72 12.37 -7.08
C ARG A 256 -11.42 11.58 -7.19
N TRP A 257 -10.56 11.96 -8.12
CA TRP A 257 -9.20 11.46 -8.24
C TRP A 257 -8.20 12.61 -8.05
N ASN A 258 -7.14 12.39 -7.29
CA ASN A 258 -5.98 13.28 -7.23
C ASN A 258 -4.68 12.47 -7.16
N LYS A 259 -3.55 13.06 -7.52
CA LYS A 259 -2.30 12.29 -7.67
C LYS A 259 -1.75 11.75 -6.33
N ASP A 260 -1.94 12.47 -5.23
CA ASP A 260 -1.26 12.22 -3.95
C ASP A 260 -2.11 11.32 -3.02
N ASP A 261 -3.43 11.52 -2.99
CA ASP A 261 -4.40 10.76 -2.18
C ASP A 261 -5.31 9.86 -3.05
N GLN A 262 -5.08 9.85 -4.37
CA GLN A 262 -5.73 8.95 -5.32
C GLN A 262 -7.25 9.05 -5.26
N ARG A 263 -7.96 7.99 -4.85
CA ARG A 263 -9.42 7.94 -4.74
C ARG A 263 -9.90 7.93 -3.29
N HIS A 264 -9.01 8.15 -2.32
CA HIS A 264 -9.43 8.21 -0.93
C HIS A 264 -10.31 9.43 -0.71
N LEU A 265 -11.42 9.19 -0.02
CA LEU A 265 -12.39 10.24 0.27
C LEU A 265 -12.09 10.86 1.62
N CYS A 266 -11.70 10.08 2.65
CA CYS A 266 -11.43 10.64 3.98
C CYS A 266 -9.97 10.45 4.41
N GLY A 267 -9.02 10.85 3.55
CA GLY A 267 -7.59 10.86 3.88
C GLY A 267 -7.20 11.92 4.93
N ALA A 268 -5.90 12.11 5.12
CA ALA A 268 -5.35 13.04 6.10
C ALA A 268 -5.99 14.45 6.01
N TYR A 269 -6.29 15.04 7.17
CA TYR A 269 -6.91 16.38 7.29
C TYR A 269 -8.31 16.56 6.65
N ARG A 270 -8.90 15.52 6.04
CA ARG A 270 -10.23 15.57 5.39
C ARG A 270 -11.38 15.17 6.33
N CYS A 271 -11.28 15.53 7.61
CA CYS A 271 -12.22 15.11 8.65
C CYS A 271 -13.63 15.74 8.56
N ASN A 272 -13.84 16.72 7.67
CA ASN A 272 -15.10 17.44 7.45
C ASN A 272 -15.73 17.17 6.06
N ARG A 273 -15.29 16.13 5.35
CA ARG A 273 -15.67 15.94 3.94
C ARG A 273 -17.13 15.51 3.78
N THR A 274 -17.80 16.05 2.77
CA THR A 274 -19.05 15.49 2.25
C THR A 274 -18.75 14.36 1.26
N VAL A 275 -19.26 13.18 1.56
CA VAL A 275 -18.98 11.93 0.86
C VAL A 275 -20.31 11.26 0.50
N PRO A 276 -20.88 11.53 -0.68
CA PRO A 276 -22.17 10.98 -1.07
C PRO A 276 -22.20 9.46 -1.07
N TYR A 277 -23.37 8.92 -0.72
CA TYR A 277 -23.68 7.50 -0.93
C TYR A 277 -23.73 7.20 -2.43
N GLU A 278 -23.15 6.08 -2.82
CA GLU A 278 -23.09 5.64 -4.21
C GLU A 278 -23.25 4.12 -4.26
N GLY A 279 -23.72 3.59 -5.39
CA GLY A 279 -23.82 2.15 -5.63
C GLY A 279 -25.17 1.55 -5.25
N ILE A 280 -25.13 0.36 -4.67
CA ILE A 280 -26.32 -0.43 -4.28
C ILE A 280 -26.41 -0.55 -2.77
N THR A 281 -27.63 -0.76 -2.26
CA THR A 281 -27.88 -0.89 -0.82
C THR A 281 -27.92 -2.35 -0.38
N LEU A 282 -27.65 -2.58 0.90
CA LEU A 282 -27.64 -3.91 1.50
C LEU A 282 -28.99 -4.66 1.34
N PRO A 283 -30.18 -4.05 1.45
CA PRO A 283 -31.46 -4.73 1.23
C PRO A 283 -31.67 -5.27 -0.19
N GLU A 284 -30.95 -4.73 -1.18
CA GLU A 284 -31.03 -5.18 -2.57
C GLU A 284 -30.24 -6.46 -2.83
N MET A 285 -29.38 -6.85 -1.90
CA MET A 285 -28.53 -8.03 -1.98
C MET A 285 -29.25 -9.30 -1.49
N ASN A 286 -28.87 -10.46 -2.00
CA ASN A 286 -29.30 -11.75 -1.45
C ASN A 286 -28.52 -12.09 -0.15
N ASP A 287 -28.95 -13.13 0.57
CA ASP A 287 -28.37 -13.48 1.88
C ASP A 287 -26.87 -13.80 1.81
N GLY A 288 -26.39 -14.48 0.76
CA GLY A 288 -24.97 -14.78 0.58
C GLY A 288 -24.12 -13.52 0.33
N GLN A 289 -24.66 -12.55 -0.41
CA GLN A 289 -24.01 -11.25 -0.62
C GLN A 289 -24.00 -10.41 0.66
N LYS A 290 -25.09 -10.43 1.44
CA LYS A 290 -25.14 -9.78 2.76
C LYS A 290 -24.12 -10.37 3.73
N GLU A 291 -23.93 -11.69 3.70
CA GLU A 291 -22.90 -12.38 4.48
C GLU A 291 -21.49 -11.92 4.08
N LEU A 292 -21.20 -11.76 2.79
CA LEU A 292 -19.92 -11.20 2.33
C LEU A 292 -19.68 -9.77 2.82
N VAL A 293 -20.71 -8.92 2.82
CA VAL A 293 -20.62 -7.57 3.41
C VAL A 293 -20.28 -7.65 4.90
N LEU A 294 -20.90 -8.56 5.65
CA LEU A 294 -20.60 -8.79 7.07
C LEU A 294 -19.16 -9.27 7.31
N LEU A 295 -18.68 -10.19 6.48
CA LEU A 295 -17.29 -10.68 6.54
C LEU A 295 -16.30 -9.54 6.29
N ILE A 296 -16.56 -8.69 5.28
CA ILE A 296 -15.74 -7.50 5.03
C ILE A 296 -15.77 -6.57 6.24
N LEU A 297 -16.95 -6.20 6.74
CA LEU A 297 -17.09 -5.31 7.90
C LEU A 297 -16.37 -5.86 9.14
N ASN A 298 -16.45 -7.17 9.38
CA ASN A 298 -15.74 -7.82 10.48
C ASN A 298 -14.22 -7.68 10.34
N GLU A 299 -13.67 -7.87 9.13
CA GLU A 299 -12.24 -7.71 8.85
C GLU A 299 -11.75 -6.25 9.04
N TYR A 300 -12.59 -5.27 8.71
CA TYR A 300 -12.30 -3.85 8.98
C TYR A 300 -12.38 -3.49 10.46
N LEU A 301 -13.26 -4.13 11.21
CA LEU A 301 -13.46 -3.92 12.64
C LEU A 301 -12.57 -4.81 13.52
N LEU A 302 -11.65 -5.59 12.94
CA LEU A 302 -10.78 -6.50 13.70
C LEU A 302 -10.01 -5.79 14.82
N TYR A 303 -9.66 -4.51 14.67
CA TYR A 303 -8.97 -3.75 15.72
C TYR A 303 -9.76 -3.67 17.04
N LEU A 304 -11.09 -3.69 16.98
CA LEU A 304 -11.93 -3.66 18.18
C LEU A 304 -11.88 -5.00 18.94
N PRO A 305 -11.86 -4.97 20.28
CA PRO A 305 -12.15 -6.14 21.10
C PRO A 305 -13.46 -6.82 20.68
N GLU A 306 -13.54 -8.14 20.82
CA GLU A 306 -14.67 -8.92 20.30
C GLU A 306 -16.07 -8.43 20.75
N PRO A 307 -16.32 -8.10 22.04
CA PRO A 307 -17.62 -7.58 22.46
C PRO A 307 -17.96 -6.25 21.77
N SER A 308 -17.01 -5.32 21.74
CA SER A 308 -17.11 -4.03 21.05
C SER A 308 -17.37 -4.20 19.55
N ARG A 309 -16.65 -5.15 18.90
CA ARG A 309 -16.80 -5.49 17.48
C ARG A 309 -18.21 -6.00 17.17
N LYS A 310 -18.74 -6.90 18.00
CA LYS A 310 -20.09 -7.46 17.85
C LYS A 310 -21.17 -6.37 17.96
N LEU A 311 -21.08 -5.51 18.98
CA LEU A 311 -21.99 -4.38 19.16
C LEU A 311 -21.90 -3.40 17.98
N ARG A 312 -20.68 -3.13 17.48
CA ARG A 312 -20.47 -2.27 16.32
C ARG A 312 -21.10 -2.84 15.05
N LEU A 313 -20.97 -4.15 14.80
CA LEU A 313 -21.60 -4.82 13.67
C LEU A 313 -23.13 -4.73 13.76
N GLN A 314 -23.72 -5.01 14.92
CA GLN A 314 -25.17 -4.87 15.14
C GLN A 314 -25.65 -3.44 14.89
N HIS A 315 -24.87 -2.46 15.34
CA HIS A 315 -25.19 -1.05 15.14
C HIS A 315 -25.12 -0.62 13.66
N ILE A 316 -24.16 -1.14 12.90
CA ILE A 316 -24.11 -0.93 11.45
C ILE A 316 -25.36 -1.52 10.78
N LEU A 317 -25.75 -2.74 11.17
CA LEU A 317 -26.92 -3.44 10.63
C LEU A 317 -28.25 -2.79 10.99
N SER A 318 -28.35 -2.02 12.08
CA SER A 318 -29.57 -1.24 12.33
C SER A 318 -29.83 -0.15 11.29
N PHE A 319 -28.85 0.15 10.44
CA PHE A 319 -28.95 1.05 9.29
C PHE A 319 -28.76 0.29 7.96
N GLU A 320 -29.29 -0.94 7.84
CA GLU A 320 -29.16 -1.76 6.63
C GLU A 320 -29.58 -0.99 5.36
N SER A 321 -30.71 -0.28 5.39
CA SER A 321 -31.20 0.52 4.26
C SER A 321 -30.34 1.73 3.88
N GLU A 322 -29.45 2.17 4.78
CA GLU A 322 -28.47 3.23 4.54
C GLU A 322 -27.05 2.65 4.41
N THR A 323 -26.90 1.33 4.18
CA THR A 323 -25.62 0.68 3.96
C THR A 323 -25.39 0.47 2.47
N TYR A 324 -24.45 1.22 1.91
CA TYR A 324 -24.14 1.26 0.48
C TYR A 324 -22.84 0.52 0.16
N PHE A 325 -22.84 -0.22 -0.94
CA PHE A 325 -21.67 -0.81 -1.57
C PHE A 325 -21.45 -0.19 -2.95
N SER A 326 -20.24 0.29 -3.20
CA SER A 326 -19.82 0.86 -4.49
C SER A 326 -18.47 0.32 -4.92
N TRP A 327 -18.27 0.26 -6.24
CA TRP A 327 -17.11 -0.34 -6.90
C TRP A 327 -16.56 0.56 -8.01
N ILE A 328 -15.24 0.59 -8.12
CA ILE A 328 -14.49 1.27 -9.18
C ILE A 328 -13.47 0.29 -9.74
N GLY A 329 -13.35 0.26 -11.07
CA GLY A 329 -12.34 -0.56 -11.76
C GLY A 329 -12.87 -1.89 -12.26
N GLY A 330 -11.96 -2.76 -12.66
CA GLY A 330 -12.30 -4.12 -13.09
C GLY A 330 -12.66 -5.01 -11.91
N PHE A 331 -13.08 -6.24 -12.18
CA PHE A 331 -13.55 -7.22 -11.19
C PHE A 331 -13.22 -8.66 -11.60
N GLY A 332 -12.32 -8.85 -12.58
CA GLY A 332 -11.62 -10.11 -12.77
C GLY A 332 -10.58 -10.35 -11.66
N ASP A 333 -10.10 -11.58 -11.56
CA ASP A 333 -9.21 -12.01 -10.47
C ASP A 333 -7.88 -11.25 -10.40
N ASP A 334 -7.45 -10.66 -11.51
CA ASP A 334 -6.22 -9.86 -11.61
C ASP A 334 -6.48 -8.36 -11.78
N ASP A 335 -7.74 -7.92 -11.75
CA ASP A 335 -8.09 -6.54 -12.02
C ASP A 335 -7.73 -5.59 -10.87
N ALA A 336 -7.33 -4.39 -11.25
CA ALA A 336 -7.28 -3.28 -10.32
C ALA A 336 -8.69 -2.88 -9.90
N PHE A 337 -8.93 -2.80 -8.58
CA PHE A 337 -10.21 -2.36 -8.07
C PHE A 337 -10.12 -1.45 -6.86
N TYR A 338 -11.22 -0.74 -6.63
CA TYR A 338 -11.54 -0.06 -5.40
C TYR A 338 -12.99 -0.35 -5.04
N TYR A 339 -13.25 -0.63 -3.76
CA TYR A 339 -14.61 -0.67 -3.26
C TYR A 339 -14.74 0.20 -2.02
N ARG A 340 -15.99 0.57 -1.74
CA ARG A 340 -16.37 1.30 -0.53
C ARG A 340 -17.68 0.74 0.01
N ILE A 341 -17.67 0.41 1.30
CA ILE A 341 -18.87 0.19 2.10
C ILE A 341 -19.06 1.44 2.95
N GLN A 342 -20.21 2.09 2.83
CA GLN A 342 -20.52 3.32 3.54
C GLN A 342 -21.88 3.23 4.21
N ASN A 343 -21.95 3.69 5.45
CA ASN A 343 -23.10 3.65 6.33
C ASN A 343 -23.03 4.84 7.31
N PRO A 344 -24.15 5.28 7.93
CA PRO A 344 -24.13 6.39 8.89
C PRO A 344 -23.09 6.27 10.01
N VAL A 345 -22.75 5.05 10.44
CA VAL A 345 -21.85 4.80 11.59
C VAL A 345 -20.50 4.17 11.22
N ILE A 346 -20.24 3.93 9.93
CA ILE A 346 -18.94 3.45 9.41
C ILE A 346 -18.72 3.85 7.95
N ILE A 347 -17.47 4.19 7.60
CA ILE A 347 -17.01 4.27 6.22
C ILE A 347 -15.72 3.45 6.05
N SER A 348 -15.69 2.56 5.07
CA SER A 348 -14.59 1.60 4.83
C SER A 348 -14.30 1.48 3.31
N TRP A 349 -13.02 1.38 2.91
CA TRP A 349 -12.61 1.27 1.50
C TRP A 349 -11.25 0.58 1.27
N LYS A 350 -10.96 0.13 0.02
CA LYS A 350 -9.72 -0.58 -0.38
C LYS A 350 -9.23 -0.32 -1.83
N ARG A 351 -7.94 -0.59 -2.20
CA ARG A 351 -7.33 -0.43 -3.57
C ARG A 351 -6.24 -1.52 -3.97
N LEU A 352 -6.10 -1.95 -5.26
CA LEU A 352 -5.02 -2.87 -5.86
C LEU A 352 -4.74 -2.70 -7.43
N ILE A 353 -3.64 -3.20 -8.11
CA ILE A 353 -3.32 -3.14 -9.63
C ILE A 353 -2.37 -4.27 -10.28
N ARG A 354 -2.57 -4.74 -11.59
CA ARG A 354 -1.71 -5.62 -12.55
C ARG A 354 -1.96 -5.44 -14.14
N PHE A 355 -1.21 -6.01 -15.17
CA PHE A 355 -1.40 -5.78 -16.70
C PHE A 355 -1.17 -6.92 -17.80
N VAL A 356 -1.73 -6.76 -19.05
CA VAL A 356 -1.70 -7.70 -20.24
C VAL A 356 -1.60 -6.98 -21.64
N PRO A 357 -0.90 -7.50 -22.69
CA PRO A 357 -0.73 -6.83 -24.01
C PRO A 357 -1.84 -7.05 -25.08
N LYS A 358 -2.03 -6.04 -25.95
CA LYS A 358 -3.17 -5.90 -26.90
C LYS A 358 -3.17 -6.83 -28.13
N SER A 359 -2.02 -7.37 -28.55
CA SER A 359 -1.91 -8.22 -29.74
C SER A 359 -2.09 -9.72 -29.48
N SER A 360 -2.28 -10.12 -28.23
CA SER A 360 -2.43 -11.53 -27.89
C SER A 360 -3.90 -11.95 -27.90
N SER A 361 -4.25 -12.91 -28.74
CA SER A 361 -5.51 -13.66 -28.65
C SER A 361 -5.47 -14.76 -27.57
N SER A 362 -4.36 -14.89 -26.84
CA SER A 362 -4.20 -15.83 -25.72
C SER A 362 -3.87 -15.07 -24.43
N SER A 363 -4.45 -15.48 -23.30
CA SER A 363 -4.28 -14.88 -21.97
C SER A 363 -2.87 -15.06 -21.37
N LYS A 364 -1.81 -14.97 -22.19
CA LYS A 364 -0.42 -15.04 -21.75
C LYS A 364 0.09 -13.65 -21.43
N PHE A 365 0.49 -13.48 -20.17
CA PHE A 365 1.31 -12.37 -19.72
C PHE A 365 2.64 -12.37 -20.48
N LEU A 366 3.01 -11.23 -21.05
CA LEU A 366 4.31 -11.03 -21.69
C LEU A 366 5.17 -10.11 -20.83
N VAL A 367 6.47 -10.34 -20.87
CA VAL A 367 7.48 -9.47 -20.25
C VAL A 367 8.31 -8.89 -21.39
N GLY A 368 8.49 -7.59 -21.38
CA GLY A 368 9.21 -6.84 -22.42
C GLY A 368 9.48 -5.43 -21.94
N GLU A 369 10.33 -4.70 -22.67
CA GLU A 369 10.64 -3.30 -22.36
C GLU A 369 10.13 -2.38 -23.47
N PRO A 370 9.70 -1.13 -23.14
CA PRO A 370 9.34 -0.14 -24.15
C PRO A 370 10.50 0.12 -25.12
N VAL A 371 10.20 0.21 -26.41
CA VAL A 371 11.20 0.51 -27.45
C VAL A 371 11.77 1.92 -27.28
N ASP A 372 10.96 2.86 -26.81
CA ASP A 372 11.38 4.23 -26.48
C ASP A 372 11.66 4.36 -24.98
N GLN A 373 12.93 4.54 -24.63
CA GLN A 373 13.40 4.66 -23.25
C GLN A 373 13.01 5.98 -22.58
N ASN A 374 12.57 6.98 -23.34
CA ASN A 374 12.11 8.27 -22.83
C ASN A 374 10.59 8.35 -22.73
N LEU A 375 9.88 7.32 -23.20
CA LEU A 375 8.44 7.25 -23.16
C LEU A 375 7.97 6.90 -21.74
N ASP A 376 7.26 7.83 -21.11
CA ASP A 376 6.49 7.53 -19.91
C ASP A 376 5.33 6.58 -20.30
N VAL A 377 5.56 5.29 -20.05
CA VAL A 377 4.63 4.20 -20.37
C VAL A 377 3.28 4.42 -19.70
N GLY A 378 3.26 4.95 -18.47
CA GLY A 378 2.04 5.24 -17.74
C GLY A 378 1.23 6.34 -18.44
N LEU A 379 1.90 7.43 -18.85
CA LEU A 379 1.29 8.55 -19.57
C LEU A 379 0.83 8.16 -20.99
N ALA A 380 1.62 7.35 -21.70
CA ALA A 380 1.30 6.89 -23.05
C ALA A 380 0.06 5.99 -23.05
N LEU A 381 -0.01 5.02 -22.12
CA LEU A 381 -1.18 4.17 -21.95
C LEU A 381 -2.41 4.97 -21.48
N TYR A 382 -2.22 5.95 -20.59
CA TYR A 382 -3.25 6.89 -20.14
C TYR A 382 -3.85 7.72 -21.29
N GLN A 383 -3.03 8.10 -22.28
CA GLN A 383 -3.47 8.82 -23.49
C GLN A 383 -4.07 7.90 -24.57
N GLY A 384 -4.24 6.61 -24.28
CA GLY A 384 -4.72 5.63 -25.26
C GLY A 384 -3.72 5.33 -26.38
N LYS A 385 -2.45 5.72 -26.20
CA LYS A 385 -1.40 5.49 -27.19
C LYS A 385 -0.86 4.08 -27.04
N SER A 386 -0.69 3.40 -28.18
CA SER A 386 -0.03 2.09 -28.21
C SER A 386 1.45 2.25 -27.83
N VAL A 387 1.91 1.47 -26.85
CA VAL A 387 3.32 1.38 -26.46
C VAL A 387 3.94 0.19 -27.19
N LYS A 388 4.94 0.44 -28.05
CA LYS A 388 5.73 -0.63 -28.68
C LYS A 388 6.72 -1.17 -27.65
N ALA A 389 6.81 -2.50 -27.52
CA ALA A 389 7.73 -3.15 -26.59
C ALA A 389 8.57 -4.22 -27.31
N ASN A 390 9.86 -4.30 -26.97
CA ASN A 390 10.73 -5.39 -27.38
C ASN A 390 10.35 -6.66 -26.61
N VAL A 391 9.97 -7.70 -27.33
CA VAL A 391 9.60 -9.01 -26.76
C VAL A 391 10.85 -9.89 -26.71
N PHE A 392 11.13 -10.47 -25.55
CA PHE A 392 12.29 -11.35 -25.38
C PHE A 392 12.08 -12.70 -26.09
N SER A 393 12.98 -13.09 -27.01
CA SER A 393 12.97 -14.37 -27.76
C SER A 393 14.41 -14.86 -28.05
N GLY A 394 14.58 -16.16 -28.37
CA GLY A 394 15.88 -16.76 -28.70
C GLY A 394 15.77 -17.84 -29.79
N PRO A 395 16.87 -18.17 -30.50
CA PRO A 395 16.84 -19.00 -31.70
C PRO A 395 16.63 -20.49 -31.44
N VAL A 396 16.99 -20.98 -30.25
CA VAL A 396 16.88 -22.39 -29.83
C VAL A 396 16.69 -22.51 -28.32
N LEU A 397 16.12 -23.63 -27.86
CA LEU A 397 16.15 -24.05 -26.46
C LEU A 397 17.08 -25.26 -26.34
N VAL A 398 18.12 -25.17 -25.51
CA VAL A 398 19.11 -26.24 -25.33
C VAL A 398 18.86 -26.98 -24.02
N SER A 399 18.80 -28.31 -24.08
CA SER A 399 18.59 -29.17 -22.90
C SER A 399 19.74 -29.05 -21.90
N PRO A 400 19.48 -29.00 -20.58
CA PRO A 400 20.51 -29.03 -19.54
C PRO A 400 21.43 -30.26 -19.62
N SER A 401 20.97 -31.38 -20.20
CA SER A 401 21.79 -32.58 -20.40
C SER A 401 22.99 -32.35 -21.32
N LEU A 402 22.93 -31.33 -22.18
CA LEU A 402 24.02 -30.93 -23.09
C LEU A 402 24.93 -29.86 -22.47
N ILE A 403 24.51 -29.23 -21.37
CA ILE A 403 25.23 -28.17 -20.67
C ILE A 403 25.23 -28.50 -19.17
N PRO A 404 26.04 -29.49 -18.73
CA PRO A 404 26.02 -29.96 -17.34
C PRO A 404 26.54 -28.90 -16.36
N ASN A 405 27.31 -27.91 -16.83
CA ASN A 405 27.76 -26.77 -16.03
C ASN A 405 27.51 -25.46 -16.79
N PRO A 406 26.43 -24.71 -16.48
CA PRO A 406 26.12 -23.43 -17.12
C PRO A 406 27.20 -22.36 -16.93
N SER A 407 28.01 -22.44 -15.87
CA SER A 407 29.13 -21.50 -15.64
C SER A 407 30.26 -21.66 -16.66
N ALA A 408 30.29 -22.75 -17.43
CA ALA A 408 31.24 -22.94 -18.52
C ALA A 408 30.84 -22.20 -19.82
N LEU A 409 29.67 -21.55 -19.83
CA LEU A 409 29.20 -20.77 -20.96
C LEU A 409 29.89 -19.41 -20.99
N HIS A 410 30.10 -18.91 -22.21
CA HIS A 410 30.67 -17.59 -22.46
C HIS A 410 29.73 -16.78 -23.34
N ILE A 411 29.41 -15.57 -22.92
CA ILE A 411 28.52 -14.67 -23.65
C ILE A 411 29.32 -13.54 -24.32
N ARG A 412 29.02 -13.29 -25.60
CA ARG A 412 29.55 -12.16 -26.36
C ARG A 412 28.44 -11.37 -27.02
N GLY A 413 28.62 -10.06 -27.08
CA GLY A 413 27.80 -9.15 -27.88
C GLY A 413 28.69 -8.44 -28.88
N LEU A 414 28.45 -8.62 -30.18
CA LEU A 414 29.22 -8.03 -31.26
C LEU A 414 28.36 -7.07 -32.05
N LYS A 415 28.81 -5.83 -32.23
CA LYS A 415 28.18 -4.86 -33.13
C LYS A 415 28.99 -4.77 -34.41
N ASN A 416 28.41 -5.09 -35.57
CA ASN A 416 29.09 -5.11 -36.86
C ASN A 416 30.42 -5.89 -36.83
N LYS A 417 30.44 -7.01 -36.10
CA LYS A 417 31.62 -7.87 -35.81
C LYS A 417 32.62 -7.33 -34.78
N ASP A 418 32.45 -6.11 -34.29
CA ASP A 418 33.27 -5.56 -33.20
C ASP A 418 32.73 -6.04 -31.86
N VAL A 419 33.59 -6.65 -31.03
CA VAL A 419 33.20 -7.16 -29.71
C VAL A 419 32.91 -5.99 -28.76
N MET A 420 31.66 -5.89 -28.32
CA MET A 420 31.18 -4.87 -27.39
C MET A 420 31.11 -5.41 -25.96
N GLN A 421 30.70 -6.66 -25.82
CA GLN A 421 30.56 -7.38 -24.56
C GLN A 421 31.25 -8.73 -24.68
N ASP A 422 32.00 -9.14 -23.65
CA ASP A 422 32.74 -10.41 -23.63
C ASP A 422 32.92 -10.86 -22.18
N CYS A 423 32.27 -11.95 -21.77
CA CYS A 423 32.21 -12.33 -20.36
C CYS A 423 31.86 -13.81 -20.18
N GLY A 424 32.45 -14.43 -19.16
CA GLY A 424 32.01 -15.74 -18.66
C GLY A 424 30.71 -15.64 -17.86
N ILE A 425 29.88 -16.68 -17.92
CA ILE A 425 28.66 -16.77 -17.11
C ILE A 425 28.98 -17.04 -15.63
N ASP A 426 30.20 -17.49 -15.32
CA ASP A 426 30.73 -17.62 -13.97
C ASP A 426 30.93 -16.27 -13.24
N GLU A 427 30.97 -15.15 -13.97
CA GLU A 427 31.02 -13.80 -13.40
C GLU A 427 29.66 -13.27 -12.91
N LEU A 428 28.59 -14.05 -13.06
CA LEU A 428 27.29 -13.70 -12.47
C LEU A 428 27.42 -13.55 -10.95
N ILE A 429 27.12 -12.34 -10.45
CA ILE A 429 27.06 -12.03 -9.01
C ILE A 429 26.20 -13.06 -8.24
N PHE A 430 25.12 -13.52 -8.89
CA PHE A 430 24.32 -14.65 -8.43
C PHE A 430 24.25 -15.70 -9.54
N GLY A 431 24.90 -16.85 -9.33
CA GLY A 431 24.85 -17.97 -10.28
C GLY A 431 23.43 -18.51 -10.50
N ILE A 432 23.22 -19.19 -11.62
CA ILE A 432 21.90 -19.67 -12.08
C ILE A 432 21.12 -20.48 -11.01
N PRO A 433 21.71 -21.45 -10.29
CA PRO A 433 20.98 -22.16 -9.24
C PRO A 433 20.50 -21.25 -8.11
N LYS A 434 21.29 -20.22 -7.77
CA LYS A 434 20.94 -19.24 -6.74
C LYS A 434 19.83 -18.31 -7.22
N LEU A 435 19.84 -17.90 -8.49
CA LEU A 435 18.75 -17.14 -9.11
C LEU A 435 17.44 -17.94 -9.13
N ILE A 436 17.46 -19.20 -9.56
CA ILE A 436 16.27 -20.06 -9.58
C ILE A 436 15.75 -20.27 -8.15
N SER A 437 16.64 -20.60 -7.21
CA SER A 437 16.27 -20.79 -5.81
C SER A 437 15.62 -19.53 -5.25
N PHE A 438 16.24 -18.36 -5.44
CA PHE A 438 15.71 -17.08 -4.99
C PHE A 438 14.33 -16.77 -5.61
N LEU A 439 14.19 -16.90 -6.93
CA LEU A 439 12.94 -16.59 -7.61
C LEU A 439 11.81 -17.58 -7.27
N SER A 440 12.14 -18.84 -6.96
CA SER A 440 11.17 -19.87 -6.56
C SER A 440 10.63 -19.72 -5.14
N GLN A 441 11.19 -18.82 -4.33
CA GLN A 441 10.80 -18.63 -2.93
C GLN A 441 9.55 -17.74 -2.76
N SER A 442 9.25 -16.87 -3.74
CA SER A 442 8.13 -15.91 -3.69
C SER A 442 6.94 -16.31 -4.59
N THR A 443 7.18 -17.16 -5.60
CA THR A 443 6.13 -17.69 -6.47
C THR A 443 6.59 -19.03 -7.04
N THR A 444 5.69 -20.01 -7.09
CA THR A 444 5.95 -21.28 -7.80
C THR A 444 6.38 -20.96 -9.22
N LEU A 445 7.62 -21.28 -9.62
CA LEU A 445 8.08 -21.12 -11.00
C LEU A 445 7.39 -22.17 -11.87
N PRO A 446 6.38 -21.83 -12.68
CA PRO A 446 5.69 -22.83 -13.47
C PRO A 446 6.62 -23.35 -14.56
N ALA A 447 6.39 -24.58 -15.01
CA ALA A 447 7.12 -25.14 -16.14
C ALA A 447 6.99 -24.20 -17.36
N GLY A 448 8.14 -23.84 -17.96
CA GLY A 448 8.20 -22.89 -19.07
C GLY A 448 8.54 -21.44 -18.67
N THR A 449 8.84 -21.17 -17.40
CA THR A 449 9.36 -19.86 -16.95
C THR A 449 10.71 -19.53 -17.59
N VAL A 450 10.86 -18.30 -18.10
CA VAL A 450 12.14 -17.78 -18.63
C VAL A 450 12.70 -16.76 -17.65
N ILE A 451 13.94 -16.95 -17.22
CA ILE A 451 14.65 -16.06 -16.30
C ILE A 451 15.76 -15.36 -17.08
N VAL A 452 15.72 -14.02 -17.13
CA VAL A 452 16.81 -13.21 -17.73
C VAL A 452 17.85 -12.94 -16.65
N THR A 453 19.04 -13.50 -16.80
CA THR A 453 20.04 -13.59 -15.73
C THR A 453 20.95 -12.36 -15.62
N GLY A 454 20.71 -11.32 -16.43
CA GLY A 454 21.51 -10.09 -16.45
C GLY A 454 22.32 -9.92 -17.74
N THR A 455 23.14 -8.86 -17.79
CA THR A 455 23.99 -8.53 -18.94
C THR A 455 25.41 -8.20 -18.47
N PRO A 456 26.46 -8.60 -19.22
CA PRO A 456 27.85 -8.28 -18.87
C PRO A 456 28.21 -6.81 -19.14
N ALA A 457 29.38 -6.40 -18.67
CA ALA A 457 29.96 -5.10 -18.98
C ALA A 457 30.15 -4.90 -20.51
N GLY A 458 30.14 -3.65 -20.96
CA GLY A 458 30.34 -3.32 -22.38
C GLY A 458 29.14 -2.72 -23.11
N VAL A 459 28.04 -2.45 -22.39
CA VAL A 459 26.90 -1.69 -22.91
C VAL A 459 27.36 -0.33 -23.43
N GLY A 460 26.96 0.02 -24.66
CA GLY A 460 27.51 1.16 -25.41
C GLY A 460 27.34 2.54 -24.76
N LEU A 461 26.35 2.71 -23.87
CA LEU A 461 26.15 3.93 -23.07
C LEU A 461 27.30 4.20 -22.07
N ASN A 462 28.02 3.15 -21.66
CA ASN A 462 29.11 3.18 -20.69
C ASN A 462 30.50 3.13 -21.33
N ARG A 463 30.60 3.22 -22.66
CA ARG A 463 31.87 3.27 -23.41
C ARG A 463 32.30 4.71 -23.68
N ASP A 464 33.59 4.89 -23.93
CA ASP A 464 34.16 6.13 -24.44
C ASP A 464 34.93 5.87 -25.74
N PRO A 465 34.48 6.36 -26.90
CA PRO A 465 33.25 7.15 -27.10
C PRO A 465 31.98 6.32 -26.89
N LYS A 466 30.91 6.98 -26.45
CA LYS A 466 29.59 6.34 -26.30
C LYS A 466 29.10 5.81 -27.64
N GLY A 467 28.50 4.62 -27.63
CA GLY A 467 27.96 3.97 -28.82
C GLY A 467 26.49 3.59 -28.64
N THR A 468 25.66 3.92 -29.64
CA THR A 468 24.28 3.43 -29.77
C THR A 468 24.15 2.60 -31.05
N LEU A 469 23.06 1.83 -31.16
CA LEU A 469 22.68 1.18 -32.41
C LEU A 469 22.03 2.20 -33.36
N LYS A 470 22.17 1.97 -34.67
CA LYS A 470 21.62 2.78 -35.76
C LYS A 470 21.09 1.85 -36.85
N ALA A 471 20.24 2.35 -37.76
CA ALA A 471 19.89 1.59 -38.94
C ALA A 471 21.11 1.08 -39.71
N GLY A 472 20.99 -0.14 -40.22
CA GLY A 472 22.05 -0.86 -40.90
C GLY A 472 23.03 -1.56 -39.97
N ASP A 473 23.01 -1.28 -38.67
CA ASP A 473 23.83 -2.03 -37.71
C ASP A 473 23.32 -3.47 -37.59
N GLU A 474 24.26 -4.38 -37.40
CA GLU A 474 24.01 -5.77 -37.02
C GLU A 474 24.53 -5.97 -35.60
N PHE A 475 23.73 -6.59 -34.72
CA PHE A 475 24.19 -7.01 -33.40
C PHE A 475 24.04 -8.52 -33.27
N THR A 476 25.14 -9.18 -32.93
CA THR A 476 25.23 -10.62 -32.75
C THR A 476 25.44 -10.92 -31.27
N VAL A 477 24.50 -11.66 -30.66
CA VAL A 477 24.67 -12.22 -29.32
C VAL A 477 25.06 -13.67 -29.44
N GLU A 478 26.20 -14.05 -28.87
CA GLU A 478 26.72 -15.41 -28.90
C GLU A 478 26.77 -15.98 -27.50
N ILE A 479 26.31 -17.22 -27.33
CA ILE A 479 26.51 -17.98 -26.09
C ILE A 479 27.14 -19.31 -26.46
N LEU A 480 28.43 -19.44 -26.20
CA LEU A 480 29.27 -20.56 -26.62
C LEU A 480 29.67 -21.44 -25.42
N PRO A 481 30.00 -22.73 -25.65
CA PRO A 481 30.04 -23.40 -26.95
C PRO A 481 28.72 -24.08 -27.36
N TYR A 482 27.70 -24.11 -26.49
CA TYR A 482 26.58 -25.03 -26.64
C TYR A 482 25.26 -24.43 -27.16
N ILE A 483 25.09 -23.11 -27.16
CA ILE A 483 23.81 -22.47 -27.50
C ILE A 483 23.84 -21.89 -28.93
N GLY A 484 24.87 -21.12 -29.27
CA GLY A 484 25.05 -20.53 -30.59
C GLY A 484 24.82 -19.02 -30.62
N SER A 485 24.50 -18.49 -31.80
CA SER A 485 24.47 -17.05 -32.06
C SER A 485 23.09 -16.59 -32.56
N LEU A 486 22.62 -15.46 -32.04
CA LEU A 486 21.46 -14.73 -32.55
C LEU A 486 21.93 -13.43 -33.20
N ILE A 487 21.56 -13.23 -34.47
CA ILE A 487 21.95 -12.06 -35.25
C ILE A 487 20.71 -11.19 -35.49
N SER A 488 20.77 -9.94 -35.06
CA SER A 488 19.69 -8.96 -35.26
C SER A 488 20.19 -7.82 -36.13
N LYS A 489 19.46 -7.51 -37.21
CA LYS A 489 19.72 -6.36 -38.08
C LYS A 489 18.75 -5.25 -37.74
N PHE A 490 19.29 -4.05 -37.51
CA PHE A 490 18.51 -2.88 -37.14
C PHE A 490 18.15 -2.08 -38.39
N VAL A 491 16.90 -1.69 -38.50
CA VAL A 491 16.37 -0.81 -39.55
C VAL A 491 15.67 0.36 -38.86
N ASP A 492 15.74 1.55 -39.45
CA ASP A 492 15.01 2.71 -38.94
C ASP A 492 13.53 2.51 -39.23
N GLU A 493 12.66 3.11 -38.41
CA GLU A 493 11.23 3.16 -38.73
C GLU A 493 10.99 4.08 -39.94
N GLU A 494 10.19 3.62 -40.92
CA GLU A 494 9.69 4.47 -42.02
C GLU A 494 8.67 5.51 -41.57
#